data_AF-A0A535XBC4-F1
#
_entry.id   AF-A0A535XBC4-F1
#
_cell.length_a   1.000
_cell.length_b   1.000
_cell.length_c   1.000
_cell.angle_alpha   90.00
_cell.angle_beta   90.00
_cell.angle_gamma   90.00
#
_symmetry.space_group_name_H-M   'P 1'
#
loop_
_entity.id
_entity.type
_entity.pdbx_description
1 polymer ?
#
loop_
_entity_poly.entity_id
_entity_poly.type
_entity_poly.pdbx_seq_one_letter_code
_entity_poly.pdbx_strand_id
1 'polypeptide(L)' 'MNQATVEFRHVSKQYGPQGAVVDLSLTVPAGDICVLVGPSGCGKTTSLKMVNRLVEPSSGQVLIDGQDIMRVE' A
#
# COMPACT_ATOMS: atom_id res chain seq x y z
N MET A 1 20.07 -6.75 -9.27
CA MET A 1 20.42 -5.83 -8.17
C MET A 1 19.17 -5.68 -7.34
N ASN A 2 19.26 -5.92 -6.03
CA ASN A 2 18.12 -6.07 -5.11
C ASN A 2 17.14 -4.89 -5.21
N GLN A 3 15.96 -5.10 -5.81
CA GLN A 3 14.95 -4.05 -6.03
C GLN A 3 13.77 -4.19 -5.08
N ALA A 4 14.00 -4.57 -3.81
CA ALA A 4 13.03 -4.72 -2.71
C ALA A 4 12.22 -3.44 -2.40
N THR A 5 11.46 -2.95 -3.37
CA THR A 5 10.83 -1.63 -3.41
C THR A 5 9.34 -1.81 -3.16
N VAL A 6 8.75 -0.96 -2.32
CA VAL A 6 7.30 -0.93 -2.11
C VAL A 6 6.75 0.35 -2.71
N GLU A 7 5.76 0.23 -3.60
CA GLU A 7 5.13 1.37 -4.25
C GLU A 7 3.60 1.32 -4.11
N PHE A 8 3.00 2.41 -3.68
CA PHE A 8 1.58 2.70 -3.79
C PHE A 8 1.38 3.68 -4.94
N ARG A 9 0.53 3.33 -5.91
CA ARG A 9 0.11 4.22 -7.01
C ARG A 9 -1.38 4.51 -6.90
N HIS A 10 -1.70 5.73 -6.45
CA HIS A 10 -3.09 6.22 -6.33
C HIS A 10 -4.03 5.25 -5.59
N VAL A 11 -3.52 4.63 -4.51
CA VAL A 11 -4.20 3.53 -3.82
C VAL A 11 -5.28 4.05 -2.90
N SER A 12 -6.49 3.50 -3.04
CA SER A 12 -7.58 3.74 -2.09
C SER A 12 -8.11 2.44 -1.52
N LYS A 13 -8.58 2.49 -0.27
CA LYS A 13 -9.32 1.40 0.37
C LYS A 13 -10.57 1.94 1.04
N GLN A 14 -11.71 1.33 0.70
CA GLN A 14 -13.01 1.62 1.29
C GLN A 14 -13.52 0.38 2.03
N TYR A 15 -14.17 0.61 3.17
CA TYR A 15 -14.98 -0.37 3.89
C TYR A 15 -16.41 0.18 3.98
N GLY A 16 -17.29 -0.29 3.10
CA GLY A 16 -18.61 0.33 2.92
C GLY A 16 -18.47 1.79 2.47
N PRO A 17 -19.25 2.74 3.03
CA PRO A 17 -19.19 4.16 2.63
C PRO A 17 -17.95 4.90 3.16
N GLN A 18 -17.15 4.28 4.04
CA GLN A 18 -16.03 4.94 4.69
C GLN A 18 -14.70 4.64 3.99
N GLY A 19 -13.98 5.69 3.60
CA GLY A 19 -12.60 5.60 3.10
C GLY A 19 -11.61 5.37 4.25
N ALA A 20 -10.92 4.23 4.26
CA ALA A 20 -9.83 3.95 5.19
C ALA A 20 -8.48 4.46 4.67
N VAL A 21 -8.28 4.46 3.35
CA VAL A 21 -7.14 5.05 2.66
C VAL A 21 -7.68 5.75 1.41
N VAL A 22 -7.26 6.99 1.15
CA VAL A 22 -7.75 7.81 0.04
C VAL A 22 -6.55 8.30 -0.76
N ASP A 23 -6.44 7.83 -2.01
CA ASP A 23 -5.44 8.25 -3.01
C ASP A 23 -3.98 8.30 -2.50
N LEU A 24 -3.55 7.24 -1.81
CA LEU A 24 -2.18 7.14 -1.30
C LEU A 24 -1.21 6.86 -2.46
N SER A 25 -0.24 7.75 -2.63
CA SER A 25 0.92 7.54 -3.50
C SER A 25 2.22 7.68 -2.69
N LEU A 26 3.04 6.63 -2.69
CA LEU A 26 4.25 6.53 -1.89
C LEU A 26 5.20 5.52 -2.54
N THR A 27 6.50 5.83 -2.59
CA THR A 27 7.54 4.89 -2.97
C THR A 27 8.54 4.74 -1.82
N VAL A 28 8.80 3.50 -1.41
CA VAL A 28 9.81 3.14 -0.41
C VAL A 28 10.93 2.36 -1.11
N PRO A 29 12.12 2.96 -1.28
CA PRO A 29 13.27 2.29 -1.89
C PRO A 29 13.75 1.06 -1.12
N ALA A 30 14.40 0.14 -1.82
CA ALA A 30 15.07 -0.99 -1.21
C ALA A 30 16.16 -0.53 -0.23
N GLY A 31 16.14 -1.07 0.99
CA GLY A 31 17.09 -0.72 2.06
C GLY A 31 16.65 0.43 2.96
N ASP A 32 15.57 1.14 2.60
CA ASP A 32 15.03 2.22 3.43
C ASP A 32 14.04 1.70 4.47
N ILE A 33 14.02 2.36 5.62
CA ILE A 33 13.01 2.16 6.66
C ILE A 33 12.01 3.30 6.58
N CYS A 34 10.77 2.98 6.22
CA CYS A 34 9.64 3.90 6.23
C CYS A 34 8.74 3.64 7.45
N VAL A 35 8.34 4.70 8.15
CA VAL A 35 7.42 4.62 9.30
C VAL A 35 6.14 5.39 8.98
N LEU A 36 4.99 4.75 9.07
CA LEU A 36 3.68 5.41 8.97
C LEU A 36 3.20 5.84 10.36
N VAL A 37 3.00 7.14 10.57
CA VAL A 37 2.54 7.73 11.84
C VAL A 37 1.25 8.52 11.62
N GLY A 38 0.35 8.50 12.61
CA GLY A 38 -0.91 9.24 12.58
C GLY A 38 -1.93 8.72 13.60
N PRO A 39 -3.07 9.41 13.79
CA PRO A 39 -4.11 9.03 14.75
C PRO A 39 -4.70 7.64 14.53
N SER A 40 -5.39 7.07 15.52
CA SER A 40 -6.13 5.82 15.32
C SER A 40 -7.16 5.97 14.20
N GLY A 41 -7.35 4.92 13.39
CA GLY A 41 -8.31 4.93 12.27
C GLY A 41 -7.84 5.61 10.98
N CYS A 42 -6.67 6.27 10.94
CA CYS A 42 -6.20 6.99 9.74
C CYS A 42 -5.63 6.11 8.60
N GLY A 43 -5.84 4.79 8.64
CA GLY A 43 -5.44 3.89 7.55
C GLY A 43 -4.08 3.21 7.65
N LYS A 44 -3.24 3.48 8.67
CA LYS A 44 -1.87 2.90 8.80
C LYS A 44 -1.81 1.38 8.63
N THR A 45 -2.54 0.65 9.48
CA THR A 45 -2.57 -0.81 9.46
C THR A 45 -3.19 -1.33 8.16
N THR A 46 -4.15 -0.62 7.60
CA THR A 46 -4.76 -0.95 6.31
C THR A 46 -3.74 -0.83 5.18
N SER A 47 -2.98 0.26 5.11
CA SER A 47 -1.90 0.44 4.13
C SER A 47 -0.85 -0.66 4.23
N LEU A 48 -0.37 -0.98 5.43
CA LEU A 48 0.63 -2.04 5.62
C LEU A 48 0.10 -3.43 5.24
N LYS A 49 -1.17 -3.73 5.54
CA LYS A 49 -1.82 -4.99 5.14
C LYS A 49 -2.07 -5.08 3.62
N MET A 50 -2.10 -3.95 2.90
CA MET A 50 -2.18 -3.98 1.44
C MET A 50 -0.86 -4.42 0.81
N VAL A 51 0.30 -4.07 1.38
CA VAL A 51 1.61 -4.47 0.84
C VAL A 51 1.74 -5.99 0.67
N ASN A 52 1.33 -6.77 1.67
CA ASN A 52 1.38 -8.23 1.63
C ASN A 52 0.06 -8.89 1.21
N ARG A 53 -0.85 -8.12 0.59
CA ARG A 53 -2.17 -8.58 0.10
C ARG A 53 -3.05 -9.26 1.16
N LEU A 54 -2.84 -8.99 2.46
CA LEU A 54 -3.82 -9.38 3.49
C LEU A 54 -5.13 -8.60 3.38
N VAL A 55 -5.08 -7.43 2.73
CA VAL A 55 -6.23 -6.63 2.32
C VAL A 55 -5.99 -6.20 0.86
N GLU A 56 -6.97 -6.39 0.00
CA GLU A 56 -6.89 -5.89 -1.38
C GLU A 56 -7.28 -4.40 -1.43
N PRO A 57 -6.60 -3.57 -2.25
CA PRO A 57 -7.02 -2.20 -2.50
C PRO A 57 -8.41 -2.16 -3.17
N SER A 58 -9.17 -1.10 -2.94
CA SER A 58 -10.43 -0.85 -3.67
C SER A 58 -10.17 -0.25 -5.05
N SER A 59 -9.09 0.52 -5.20
CA SER A 59 -8.61 1.07 -6.47
C SER A 59 -7.12 1.40 -6.36
N GLY A 60 -6.49 1.68 -7.51
CA GLY A 60 -5.04 1.90 -7.61
C GLY A 60 -4.25 0.60 -7.60
N GLN A 61 -2.93 0.71 -7.47
CA GLN A 61 -2.02 -0.44 -7.51
C GLN A 61 -1.00 -0.39 -6.38
N VAL A 62 -0.72 -1.55 -5.79
CA VAL A 62 0.43 -1.75 -4.91
C VAL A 62 1.42 -2.63 -5.66
N LEU A 63 2.67 -2.18 -5.74
CA LEU A 63 3.74 -2.88 -6.44
C LEU A 63 4.82 -3.27 -5.44
N ILE A 64 5.31 -4.50 -5.60
CA ILE A 64 6.56 -4.97 -4.99
C ILE A 64 7.51 -5.24 -6.14
N ASP A 65 8.69 -4.62 -6.11
CA ASP A 65 9.75 -4.81 -7.11
C ASP A 65 9.24 -4.55 -8.55
N GLY A 66 8.36 -3.56 -8.70
CA GLY A 66 7.74 -3.20 -9.97
C GLY A 66 6.63 -4.15 -10.45
N GLN A 67 6.30 -5.20 -9.69
CA GLN A 67 5.22 -6.14 -10.00
C GLN A 67 3.97 -5.81 -9.19
N ASP A 68 2.83 -5.73 -9.85
CA ASP A 68 1.53 -5.56 -9.20
C ASP A 68 1.18 -6.80 -8.37
N ILE A 69 0.96 -6.63 -7.07
CA ILE A 69 0.66 -7.73 -6.14
C ILE A 69 -0.63 -8.49 -6.49
N MET A 70 -1.52 -7.88 -7.28
CA MET A 70 -2.76 -8.51 -7.76
C MET A 70 -2.52 -9.44 -8.94
N ARG A 71 -1.35 -9.39 -9.58
CA ARG A 71 -0.99 -10.12 -10.81
C ARG A 71 0.16 -11.12 -10.63
N VAL A 72 0.66 -11.29 -9.41
CA VAL A 72 1.71 -12.27 -9.12
C VAL A 72 1.11 -13.67 -9.20
N GLU A 73 1.70 -14.52 -10.04
CA GLU A 73 1.39 -15.96 -10.16
C GLU A 73 1.93 -16.77 -8.97
#